data_AF-A0AAJ1Z257-F1
#
_entry.id   AF-A0AAJ1Z257-F1
#
_cell.length_a   1.000
_cell.length_b   1.000
_cell.length_c   1.000
_cell.angle_alpha   90.00
_cell.angle_beta   90.00
_cell.angle_gamma   90.00
#
_symmetry.space_group_name_H-M   'P 1'
#
loop_
_entity.id
_entity.type
_entity.pdbx_description
1 polymer ?
#
loop_
_entity_poly.entity_id
_entity_poly.type
_entity_poly.pdbx_seq_one_letter_code
_entity_poly.pdbx_strand_id
1 'polypeptide(L)'
;MNESVRFHNVTKKYKMHSKNSEKLKDILYPGGFGEDFYALRNLEFEAQKGDVIGIVGVNGSGKSTMSNLIAGITPPTTGSIDIKGKVALIAIAAGLNNQLSGRENIELKCLMMGMSKAQIEKLTPEIIDFADIGKFIDMPVKKYSSGMKSRLGFAISVSINPDVLVIDEALSVGDQTFADKCLNRMNEFKEQGKTIFFVSHSLGQVKKFCTKALWLEYGEIRDYGPIEEVMPKYESFLKEYKAMSKEEQQNFKKEAMEKQAGKGLAEVNIASKEVPKEASNYAPRLSGAHVHSKNNRIKRKYIAGLIGVLLITTISGLTYWQRDNIFSPLQAKEQKKEQSRQAKVVKQEKNPLADLDVRYVNSAKARVRSVPALEGQAIATMVFGTPFVVKDQKKDEKSGVNWLKVIYDNGEEGWVSEEIVSSIPFTHALSYEDVVNKIKKLEGTSQNLEQALTFLGKRKEDVTSIIGIPQNEEKVPEGVLTKYKEIDVLYNNQLIVKQVSLKNVNILKATLLEQLGEAQLKNEDSSLLIYRSDKFDFKFASNGSTIEQISIFDILK
;
A
#
# COMPACT_ATOMS: atom_id res chain seq x y z
N MET A 1 -30.81 -28.82 -10.75
CA MET A 1 -29.90 -27.91 -10.02
C MET A 1 -29.23 -27.01 -11.03
N ASN A 2 -29.26 -25.69 -10.82
CA ASN A 2 -28.70 -24.71 -11.76
C ASN A 2 -27.57 -23.96 -11.07
N GLU A 3 -26.55 -24.71 -10.69
CA GLU A 3 -25.35 -24.17 -10.05
C GLU A 3 -24.60 -23.24 -11.00
N SER A 4 -24.23 -22.06 -10.50
CA SER A 4 -23.45 -21.06 -11.21
C SER A 4 -21.98 -21.08 -10.81
N VAL A 5 -21.67 -21.38 -9.54
CA VAL A 5 -20.31 -21.49 -9.01
C VAL A 5 -20.22 -22.69 -8.08
N ARG A 6 -19.22 -23.54 -8.26
CA ARG A 6 -18.92 -24.70 -7.40
C ARG A 6 -17.45 -24.66 -6.99
N PHE A 7 -17.21 -24.71 -5.69
CA PHE A 7 -15.89 -24.88 -5.09
C PHE A 7 -15.76 -26.31 -4.59
N HIS A 8 -14.74 -27.03 -5.02
CA HIS A 8 -14.48 -28.40 -4.61
C HIS A 8 -13.07 -28.54 -4.02
N ASN A 9 -13.00 -28.69 -2.70
CA ASN A 9 -11.78 -28.86 -1.92
C ASN A 9 -10.68 -27.83 -2.24
N VAL A 10 -11.09 -26.57 -2.39
CA VAL A 10 -10.22 -25.49 -2.85
C VAL A 10 -9.33 -25.00 -1.73
N THR A 11 -8.01 -25.02 -1.98
CA THR A 11 -7.02 -24.44 -1.07
C THR A 11 -6.17 -23.43 -1.82
N LYS A 12 -5.90 -22.29 -1.18
CA LYS A 12 -4.98 -21.28 -1.69
C LYS A 12 -3.84 -21.06 -0.70
N LYS A 13 -2.64 -21.43 -1.14
CA LYS A 13 -1.40 -21.30 -0.41
C LYS A 13 -0.53 -20.22 -1.05
N TYR A 14 0.06 -19.39 -0.22
CA TYR A 14 1.13 -18.47 -0.57
C TYR A 14 2.41 -18.89 0.16
N LYS A 15 3.57 -18.61 -0.42
CA LYS A 15 4.84 -18.71 0.29
C LYS A 15 5.22 -17.35 0.82
N MET A 16 5.47 -17.29 2.12
CA MET A 16 5.98 -16.11 2.78
C MET A 16 7.51 -16.12 2.63
N HIS A 17 8.02 -15.09 1.95
CA HIS A 17 9.45 -14.82 1.89
C HIS A 17 9.67 -13.47 2.56
N SER A 18 10.53 -13.45 3.57
CA SER A 18 10.89 -12.21 4.26
C SER A 18 11.88 -11.38 3.44
N LYS A 19 12.67 -12.02 2.57
CA LYS A 19 13.70 -11.37 1.74
C LYS A 19 13.67 -11.84 0.28
N ASN A 20 14.15 -11.00 -0.64
CA ASN A 20 14.30 -11.39 -2.05
C ASN A 20 15.33 -12.52 -2.26
N SER A 21 16.33 -12.65 -1.37
CA SER A 21 17.27 -13.78 -1.39
C SER A 21 16.58 -15.10 -1.07
N GLU A 22 15.51 -15.10 -0.27
CA GLU A 22 14.71 -16.29 0.05
C GLU A 22 13.85 -16.74 -1.13
N LYS A 23 13.37 -15.82 -1.97
CA LYS A 23 12.73 -16.16 -3.25
C LYS A 23 13.71 -16.85 -4.20
N LEU A 24 14.95 -16.37 -4.27
CA LEU A 24 15.99 -17.01 -5.07
C LEU A 24 16.35 -18.40 -4.52
N LYS A 25 16.42 -18.54 -3.20
CA LYS A 25 16.57 -19.85 -2.54
C LYS A 25 15.38 -20.76 -2.85
N ASP A 26 14.15 -20.27 -2.84
CA ASP A 26 12.96 -21.06 -3.14
C ASP A 26 13.00 -21.70 -4.53
N ILE A 27 13.56 -20.98 -5.51
CA ILE A 27 13.76 -21.47 -6.87
C ILE A 27 14.93 -22.47 -6.95
N LEU A 28 16.01 -22.25 -6.19
CA LEU A 28 17.23 -23.06 -6.27
C LEU A 28 17.21 -24.34 -5.42
N TYR A 29 16.45 -24.37 -4.33
CA TYR A 29 16.34 -25.54 -3.45
C TYR A 29 15.24 -26.49 -3.93
N PRO A 30 15.51 -27.80 -4.12
CA PRO A 30 14.54 -28.77 -4.65
C PRO A 30 13.28 -28.99 -3.79
N GLY A 31 13.25 -28.50 -2.55
CA GLY A 31 12.10 -28.57 -1.63
C GLY A 31 11.40 -27.23 -1.41
N GLY A 32 11.84 -26.16 -2.09
CA GLY A 32 11.43 -24.80 -1.79
C GLY A 32 12.04 -24.24 -0.50
N PHE A 33 11.89 -22.93 -0.29
CA PHE A 33 12.39 -22.16 0.84
C PHE A 33 11.37 -21.07 1.19
N GLY A 34 10.96 -20.98 2.46
CA GLY A 34 9.94 -20.04 2.93
C GLY A 34 8.80 -20.76 3.64
N GLU A 35 8.09 -20.04 4.52
CA GLU A 35 6.96 -20.62 5.26
C GLU A 35 5.69 -20.60 4.40
N ASP A 36 4.95 -21.71 4.44
CA ASP A 36 3.66 -21.82 3.79
C ASP A 36 2.60 -21.05 4.58
N PHE A 37 1.84 -20.20 3.89
CA PHE A 37 0.68 -19.49 4.42
C PHE A 37 -0.57 -19.91 3.64
N TYR A 38 -1.46 -20.63 4.31
CA TYR A 38 -2.75 -21.06 3.79
C TYR A 38 -3.77 -19.94 3.98
N ALA A 39 -3.93 -19.11 2.95
CA ALA A 39 -4.92 -18.04 2.95
C ALA A 39 -6.35 -18.59 2.92
N LEU A 40 -6.56 -19.72 2.24
CA LEU A 40 -7.81 -20.47 2.18
C LEU A 40 -7.52 -21.97 2.22
N ARG A 41 -8.34 -22.76 2.90
CA ARG A 41 -8.12 -24.19 3.14
C ARG A 41 -9.41 -24.98 2.96
N ASN A 42 -9.35 -26.01 2.11
CA ASN A 42 -10.39 -27.01 1.89
C ASN A 42 -11.82 -26.42 1.78
N LEU A 43 -11.97 -25.37 0.98
CA LEU A 43 -13.26 -24.74 0.76
C LEU A 43 -14.13 -25.63 -0.12
N GLU A 44 -15.35 -25.89 0.32
CA GLU A 44 -16.36 -26.64 -0.41
C GLU A 44 -17.72 -25.97 -0.23
N PHE A 45 -18.28 -25.47 -1.33
CA PHE A 45 -19.63 -24.88 -1.37
C PHE A 45 -20.13 -24.73 -2.81
N GLU A 46 -21.45 -24.57 -2.94
CA GLU A 46 -22.12 -24.34 -4.22
C GLU A 46 -23.03 -23.12 -4.15
N ALA A 47 -22.89 -22.22 -5.15
CA ALA A 47 -23.82 -21.13 -5.40
C ALA A 47 -24.75 -21.49 -6.56
N GLN A 48 -26.04 -21.25 -6.37
CA GLN A 48 -27.05 -21.41 -7.39
C GLN A 48 -27.20 -20.12 -8.20
N LYS A 49 -27.66 -20.23 -9.45
CA LYS A 49 -27.99 -19.06 -10.26
C LYS A 49 -29.01 -18.16 -9.54
N GLY A 50 -28.69 -16.87 -9.44
CA GLY A 50 -29.53 -15.87 -8.77
C GLY A 50 -29.23 -15.70 -7.27
N ASP A 51 -28.34 -16.51 -6.70
CA ASP A 51 -27.92 -16.31 -5.32
C ASP A 51 -27.18 -14.98 -5.15
N VAL A 52 -27.53 -14.24 -4.08
CA VAL A 52 -26.78 -13.06 -3.62
C VAL A 52 -26.14 -13.41 -2.29
N ILE A 53 -24.84 -13.67 -2.31
CA ILE A 53 -24.07 -14.24 -1.20
C ILE A 53 -23.17 -13.16 -0.60
N GLY A 54 -23.41 -12.82 0.67
CA GLY A 54 -22.52 -11.96 1.44
C GLY A 54 -21.32 -12.74 2.00
N ILE A 55 -20.10 -12.36 1.65
CA ILE A 55 -18.89 -12.94 2.22
C ILE A 55 -18.48 -12.11 3.44
N VAL A 56 -18.61 -12.69 4.64
CA VAL A 56 -18.34 -12.02 5.92
C VAL A 56 -17.21 -12.70 6.67
N GLY A 57 -16.54 -11.95 7.55
CA GLY A 57 -15.40 -12.46 8.32
C GLY A 57 -14.48 -11.34 8.78
N VAL A 58 -13.66 -11.61 9.79
CA VAL A 58 -12.69 -10.64 10.33
C VAL A 58 -11.56 -10.34 9.33
N ASN A 59 -10.76 -9.32 9.61
CA ASN A 59 -9.59 -9.00 8.79
C ASN A 59 -8.59 -10.17 8.82
N GLY A 60 -8.04 -10.51 7.65
CA GLY A 60 -7.16 -11.68 7.49
C GLY A 60 -7.89 -13.02 7.35
N SER A 61 -9.22 -13.04 7.31
CA SER A 61 -9.97 -14.30 7.15
C SER A 61 -9.87 -14.95 5.76
N GLY A 62 -9.43 -14.21 4.73
CA GLY A 62 -9.28 -14.71 3.35
C GLY A 62 -10.31 -14.17 2.34
N LYS A 63 -11.16 -13.21 2.71
CA LYS A 63 -12.24 -12.67 1.84
C LYS A 63 -11.74 -12.17 0.47
N SER A 64 -10.69 -11.35 0.46
CA SER A 64 -10.10 -10.84 -0.80
C SER A 64 -9.45 -11.95 -1.62
N THR A 65 -8.87 -12.97 -0.96
CA THR A 65 -8.36 -14.16 -1.65
C THR A 65 -9.50 -14.96 -2.30
N MET A 66 -10.64 -15.10 -1.61
CA MET A 66 -11.84 -15.75 -2.16
C MET A 66 -12.39 -14.96 -3.36
N SER A 67 -12.50 -13.64 -3.23
CA SER A 67 -12.88 -12.72 -4.31
C SER A 67 -12.01 -12.90 -5.55
N ASN A 68 -10.68 -12.94 -5.37
CA ASN A 68 -9.73 -13.14 -6.47
C ASN A 68 -9.82 -14.53 -7.13
N LEU A 69 -10.15 -15.57 -6.36
CA LEU A 69 -10.38 -16.92 -6.90
C LEU A 69 -11.65 -16.97 -7.73
N ILE A 70 -12.77 -16.43 -7.23
CA ILE A 70 -14.04 -16.38 -7.96
C ILE A 70 -13.87 -15.55 -9.24
N ALA A 71 -13.17 -14.42 -9.16
CA ALA A 71 -12.87 -13.55 -10.30
C ALA A 71 -11.90 -14.17 -11.32
N GLY A 72 -11.27 -15.31 -11.02
CA GLY A 72 -10.28 -15.95 -11.89
C GLY A 72 -8.95 -15.19 -12.00
N ILE A 73 -8.70 -14.22 -11.11
CA ILE A 73 -7.45 -13.43 -11.09
C ILE A 73 -6.29 -14.30 -10.60
N THR A 74 -6.53 -15.16 -9.63
CA THR A 74 -5.54 -16.12 -9.14
C THR A 74 -6.09 -17.54 -9.19
N PRO A 75 -5.32 -18.54 -9.66
CA PRO A 75 -5.77 -19.91 -9.61
C PRO A 75 -5.69 -20.49 -8.18
N PRO A 76 -6.48 -21.53 -7.86
CA PRO A 76 -6.31 -22.29 -6.63
C PRO A 76 -4.96 -23.01 -6.61
N THR A 77 -4.45 -23.33 -5.42
CA THR A 77 -3.24 -24.16 -5.27
C THR A 77 -3.59 -25.64 -5.42
N THR A 78 -4.70 -26.07 -4.81
CA THR A 78 -5.30 -27.40 -4.97
C THR A 78 -6.83 -27.27 -5.02
N GLY A 79 -7.50 -28.32 -5.50
CA GLY A 79 -8.94 -28.32 -5.72
C GLY A 79 -9.34 -27.69 -7.06
N SER A 80 -10.63 -27.55 -7.29
CA SER A 80 -11.19 -26.99 -8.53
C SER A 80 -12.32 -26.00 -8.25
N ILE A 81 -12.43 -25.01 -9.14
CA ILE A 81 -13.49 -24.01 -9.13
C ILE A 81 -14.16 -24.07 -10.49
N ASP A 82 -15.44 -24.44 -10.51
CA ASP A 82 -16.25 -24.50 -11.72
C ASP A 82 -17.22 -23.31 -11.73
N ILE A 83 -17.10 -22.44 -12.74
CA ILE A 83 -17.96 -21.26 -12.90
C ILE A 83 -18.64 -21.30 -14.26
N LYS A 84 -19.97 -21.18 -14.27
CA LYS A 84 -20.76 -21.14 -15.50
C LYS A 84 -21.05 -19.70 -15.90
N GLY A 85 -20.44 -19.27 -17.01
CA GLY A 85 -20.66 -17.96 -17.61
C GLY A 85 -19.49 -17.00 -17.37
N LYS A 86 -19.73 -15.72 -17.67
CA LYS A 86 -18.73 -14.66 -17.52
C LYS A 86 -18.71 -14.12 -16.10
N VAL A 87 -17.51 -13.95 -15.55
CA VAL A 87 -17.30 -13.32 -14.24
C VAL A 87 -16.80 -11.89 -14.43
N ALA A 88 -17.31 -10.95 -13.62
CA ALA A 88 -16.71 -9.64 -13.47
C ALA A 88 -16.45 -9.31 -12.00
N LEU A 89 -15.25 -8.81 -11.71
CA LEU A 89 -14.92 -8.20 -10.43
C LEU A 89 -15.17 -6.70 -10.50
N ILE A 90 -16.03 -6.21 -9.62
CA ILE A 90 -16.30 -4.79 -9.41
C ILE A 90 -15.50 -4.38 -8.17
N ALA A 91 -14.33 -3.78 -8.41
CA ALA A 91 -13.45 -3.26 -7.37
C ALA A 91 -13.19 -1.75 -7.58
N ILE A 92 -12.94 -1.04 -6.48
CA ILE A 92 -12.72 0.43 -6.46
C ILE A 92 -11.54 0.84 -7.38
N ALA A 93 -10.53 -0.02 -7.52
CA ALA A 93 -9.39 0.17 -8.40
C ALA A 93 -9.57 -0.63 -9.70
N ALA A 94 -10.27 -0.07 -10.69
CA ALA A 94 -10.55 -0.75 -11.96
C ALA A 94 -9.32 -0.93 -12.89
N GLY A 95 -8.09 -0.70 -12.40
CA GLY A 95 -6.85 -0.87 -13.17
C GLY A 95 -6.83 -0.04 -14.46
N LEU A 96 -7.33 1.20 -14.41
CA LEU A 96 -7.31 2.14 -15.54
C LEU A 96 -5.85 2.53 -15.87
N ASN A 97 -5.53 2.63 -17.16
CA ASN A 97 -4.28 3.16 -17.63
C ASN A 97 -4.28 4.69 -17.55
N ASN A 98 -3.46 5.22 -16.65
CA ASN A 98 -3.36 6.66 -16.37
C ASN A 98 -2.90 7.51 -17.57
N GLN A 99 -2.23 6.94 -18.57
CA GLN A 99 -1.78 7.69 -19.75
C GLN A 99 -2.85 7.81 -20.83
N LEU A 100 -3.82 6.90 -20.84
CA LEU A 100 -4.94 6.91 -21.79
C LEU A 100 -6.06 7.82 -21.27
N SER A 101 -6.87 8.33 -22.19
CA SER A 101 -8.14 9.00 -21.89
C SER A 101 -9.16 8.04 -21.27
N GLY A 102 -10.24 8.58 -20.70
CA GLY A 102 -11.33 7.76 -20.19
C GLY A 102 -11.98 6.92 -21.30
N ARG A 103 -12.21 7.50 -22.49
CA ARG A 103 -12.74 6.80 -23.66
C ARG A 103 -11.85 5.65 -24.12
N GLU A 104 -10.54 5.89 -24.23
CA GLU A 104 -9.57 4.85 -24.58
C GLU A 104 -9.49 3.75 -23.49
N ASN A 105 -9.68 4.11 -22.22
CA ASN A 105 -9.77 3.13 -21.14
C ASN A 105 -11.04 2.27 -21.22
N ILE A 106 -12.19 2.85 -21.60
CA ILE A 106 -13.42 2.08 -21.88
C ILE A 106 -13.13 1.04 -22.96
N GLU A 107 -12.57 1.47 -24.09
CA GLU A 107 -12.25 0.57 -25.20
C GLU A 107 -11.27 -0.52 -24.77
N LEU A 108 -10.15 -0.15 -24.15
CA LEU A 108 -9.13 -1.09 -23.67
C LEU A 108 -9.73 -2.16 -22.74
N LYS A 109 -10.52 -1.74 -21.76
CA LYS A 109 -11.09 -2.66 -20.77
C LYS A 109 -12.11 -3.60 -21.39
N CYS A 110 -13.00 -3.08 -22.24
CA CYS A 110 -13.99 -3.92 -22.90
C CYS A 110 -13.33 -4.91 -23.87
N LEU A 111 -12.26 -4.50 -24.57
CA LEU A 111 -11.45 -5.41 -25.40
C LEU A 111 -10.80 -6.52 -24.55
N MET A 112 -10.22 -6.18 -23.40
CA MET A 112 -9.64 -7.16 -22.47
C MET A 112 -10.67 -8.18 -21.96
N MET A 113 -11.94 -7.80 -21.90
CA MET A 113 -13.06 -8.68 -21.52
C MET A 113 -13.68 -9.43 -22.71
N GLY A 114 -13.05 -9.37 -23.89
CA GLY A 114 -13.43 -10.14 -25.07
C GLY A 114 -14.60 -9.54 -25.85
N MET A 115 -14.90 -8.25 -25.71
CA MET A 115 -15.91 -7.57 -26.52
C MET A 115 -15.36 -7.15 -27.88
N SER A 116 -16.19 -7.21 -28.92
CA SER A 116 -15.87 -6.68 -30.24
C SER A 116 -15.98 -5.14 -30.27
N LYS A 117 -15.27 -4.48 -31.19
CA LYS A 117 -15.34 -3.01 -31.35
C LYS A 117 -16.77 -2.50 -31.55
N ALA A 118 -17.60 -3.23 -32.31
CA ALA A 118 -19.00 -2.85 -32.54
C ALA A 118 -19.83 -2.89 -31.24
N GLN A 119 -19.60 -3.88 -30.37
CA GLN A 119 -20.26 -3.94 -29.06
C GLN A 119 -19.78 -2.81 -28.15
N ILE A 120 -18.49 -2.48 -28.19
CA ILE A 120 -17.89 -1.40 -27.41
C ILE A 120 -18.49 -0.06 -27.81
N GLU A 121 -18.57 0.23 -29.11
CA GLU A 121 -19.11 1.48 -29.62
C GLU A 121 -20.58 1.68 -29.19
N LYS A 122 -21.37 0.60 -29.20
CA LYS A 122 -22.76 0.62 -28.72
C LYS A 122 -22.88 0.85 -27.22
N LEU A 123 -21.95 0.30 -26.42
CA LEU A 123 -22.00 0.36 -24.95
C LEU A 123 -21.34 1.64 -24.39
N THR A 124 -20.43 2.24 -25.14
CA THR A 124 -19.64 3.40 -24.70
C THR A 124 -20.51 4.58 -24.24
N PRO A 125 -21.59 4.98 -24.93
CA PRO A 125 -22.46 6.06 -24.46
C PRO A 125 -23.08 5.77 -23.09
N GLU A 126 -23.56 4.54 -22.84
CA GLU A 126 -24.14 4.13 -21.55
C GLU A 126 -23.09 4.19 -20.43
N ILE A 127 -21.88 3.71 -20.70
CA ILE A 127 -20.78 3.76 -19.72
C ILE A 127 -20.42 5.20 -19.35
N ILE A 128 -20.36 6.10 -20.34
CA ILE A 128 -20.02 7.51 -20.12
C ILE A 128 -21.11 8.21 -19.30
N ASP A 129 -22.37 7.98 -19.64
CA ASP A 129 -23.53 8.52 -18.93
C ASP A 129 -23.58 8.02 -17.48
N PHE A 130 -23.38 6.72 -17.27
CA PHE A 130 -23.33 6.12 -15.94
C PHE A 130 -22.19 6.71 -15.12
N ALA A 131 -20.98 6.83 -15.69
CA ALA A 131 -19.79 7.34 -14.99
C ALA A 131 -19.96 8.80 -14.53
N ASP A 132 -20.73 9.61 -15.27
CA ASP A 132 -21.08 10.98 -14.90
C ASP A 132 -19.85 11.85 -14.57
N ILE A 133 -18.87 11.83 -15.49
CA ILE A 133 -17.61 12.58 -15.39
C ILE A 133 -17.50 13.73 -16.43
N GLY A 134 -18.55 13.94 -17.21
CA GLY A 134 -18.65 15.03 -18.19
C GLY A 134 -17.50 15.06 -19.21
N LYS A 135 -17.02 16.29 -19.51
CA LYS A 135 -15.97 16.54 -20.52
C LYS A 135 -14.61 15.90 -20.21
N PHE A 136 -14.41 15.41 -18.98
CA PHE A 136 -13.16 14.73 -18.63
C PHE A 136 -13.00 13.40 -19.34
N ILE A 137 -14.06 12.80 -19.91
CA ILE A 137 -14.00 11.51 -20.58
C ILE A 137 -12.92 11.43 -21.68
N ASP A 138 -12.67 12.55 -22.38
CA ASP A 138 -11.67 12.63 -23.45
C ASP A 138 -10.29 13.12 -22.94
N MET A 139 -10.14 13.33 -21.63
CA MET A 139 -8.87 13.71 -21.00
C MET A 139 -8.15 12.48 -20.42
N PRO A 140 -6.80 12.49 -20.37
CA PRO A 140 -6.02 11.42 -19.75
C PRO A 140 -6.43 11.16 -18.29
N VAL A 141 -6.60 9.88 -17.93
CA VAL A 141 -7.07 9.44 -16.60
C VAL A 141 -6.16 9.93 -15.47
N LYS A 142 -4.86 10.20 -15.72
CA LYS A 142 -3.98 10.84 -14.71
C LYS A 142 -4.49 12.18 -14.19
N LYS A 143 -5.34 12.89 -14.95
CA LYS A 143 -5.95 14.17 -14.56
C LYS A 143 -7.23 14.01 -13.74
N TYR A 144 -7.73 12.78 -13.57
CA TYR A 144 -8.98 12.52 -12.87
C TYR A 144 -8.75 12.54 -11.36
N SER A 145 -9.74 13.03 -10.61
CA SER A 145 -9.80 12.79 -9.17
C SER A 145 -9.95 11.29 -8.87
N SER A 146 -9.63 10.86 -7.65
CA SER A 146 -9.87 9.48 -7.21
C SER A 146 -11.32 9.05 -7.43
N GLY A 147 -12.28 9.91 -7.09
CA GLY A 147 -13.71 9.68 -7.30
C GLY A 147 -14.04 9.43 -8.77
N MET A 148 -13.56 10.26 -9.70
CA MET A 148 -13.80 10.08 -11.13
C MET A 148 -13.20 8.76 -11.67
N LYS A 149 -12.02 8.37 -11.20
CA LYS A 149 -11.41 7.08 -11.55
C LYS A 149 -12.29 5.92 -11.10
N SER A 150 -12.75 5.97 -9.85
CA SER A 150 -13.65 4.95 -9.30
C SER A 150 -14.98 4.89 -10.03
N ARG A 151 -15.58 6.05 -10.36
CA ARG A 151 -16.83 6.12 -11.14
C ARG A 151 -16.69 5.49 -12.52
N LEU A 152 -15.67 5.86 -13.28
CA LEU A 152 -15.44 5.29 -14.62
C LEU A 152 -15.15 3.79 -14.53
N GLY A 153 -14.32 3.39 -13.57
CA GLY A 153 -13.99 1.99 -13.33
C GLY A 153 -15.21 1.13 -13.01
N PHE A 154 -16.09 1.65 -12.14
CA PHE A 154 -17.35 1.01 -11.79
C PHE A 154 -18.27 0.95 -13.01
N ALA A 155 -18.48 2.06 -13.70
CA ALA A 155 -19.34 2.17 -14.89
C ALA A 155 -18.97 1.13 -15.97
N ILE A 156 -17.68 0.99 -16.27
CA ILE A 156 -17.18 -0.04 -17.20
C ILE A 156 -17.56 -1.43 -16.70
N SER A 157 -17.26 -1.74 -15.43
CA SER A 157 -17.45 -3.07 -14.85
C SER A 157 -18.91 -3.50 -14.82
N VAL A 158 -19.84 -2.58 -14.55
CA VAL A 158 -21.28 -2.85 -14.48
C VAL A 158 -22.00 -2.79 -15.82
N SER A 159 -21.33 -2.37 -16.89
CA SER A 159 -21.93 -2.34 -18.22
C SER A 159 -21.71 -3.64 -19.01
N ILE A 160 -20.83 -4.51 -18.53
CA ILE A 160 -20.39 -5.72 -19.25
C ILE A 160 -21.36 -6.91 -19.09
N ASN A 161 -22.46 -6.72 -18.33
CA ASN A 161 -23.55 -7.68 -18.11
C ASN A 161 -23.07 -9.14 -17.85
N PRO A 162 -22.22 -9.37 -16.83
CA PRO A 162 -21.69 -10.69 -16.50
C PRO A 162 -22.78 -11.64 -15.96
N ASP A 163 -22.47 -12.93 -15.88
CA ASP A 163 -23.34 -13.96 -15.27
C ASP A 163 -23.09 -14.08 -13.75
N VAL A 164 -21.85 -13.87 -13.34
CA VAL A 164 -21.40 -13.86 -11.95
C VAL A 164 -20.68 -12.54 -11.64
N LEU A 165 -21.09 -11.88 -10.57
CA LEU A 165 -20.53 -10.61 -10.12
C LEU A 165 -19.83 -10.82 -8.78
N VAL A 166 -18.63 -10.27 -8.65
CA VAL A 166 -17.97 -10.12 -7.36
C VAL A 166 -17.86 -8.64 -7.06
N ILE A 167 -18.41 -8.20 -5.95
CA ILE A 167 -18.44 -6.80 -5.54
C ILE A 167 -17.58 -6.67 -4.29
N ASP A 168 -16.45 -6.00 -4.40
CA ASP A 168 -15.48 -5.83 -3.31
C ASP A 168 -15.43 -4.37 -2.86
N GLU A 169 -16.11 -4.06 -1.74
CA GLU A 169 -16.21 -2.72 -1.12
C GLU A 169 -16.71 -1.60 -2.07
N ALA A 170 -17.23 -1.94 -3.24
CA ALA A 170 -17.46 -0.98 -4.32
C ALA A 170 -18.75 -0.15 -4.20
N LEU A 171 -19.61 -0.42 -3.21
CA LEU A 171 -20.86 0.34 -3.03
C LEU A 171 -20.67 1.70 -2.30
N SER A 172 -19.46 1.97 -1.78
CA SER A 172 -19.15 3.21 -1.06
C SER A 172 -18.30 4.18 -1.90
N VAL A 173 -18.31 4.06 -3.24
CA VAL A 173 -17.53 4.91 -4.13
C VAL A 173 -18.31 6.16 -4.56
N GLY A 174 -17.62 7.30 -4.64
CA GLY A 174 -18.19 8.55 -5.15
C GLY A 174 -18.95 9.37 -4.10
N ASP A 175 -19.98 10.07 -4.55
CA ASP A 175 -20.91 10.78 -3.67
C ASP A 175 -22.17 9.93 -3.45
N GLN A 176 -23.06 10.37 -2.56
CA GLN A 176 -24.30 9.65 -2.25
C GLN A 176 -25.13 9.36 -3.50
N THR A 177 -25.24 10.33 -4.41
CA THR A 177 -25.99 10.18 -5.66
C THR A 177 -25.43 9.06 -6.54
N PHE A 178 -24.11 8.97 -6.66
CA PHE A 178 -23.46 7.90 -7.41
C PHE A 178 -23.59 6.55 -6.70
N ALA A 179 -23.47 6.52 -5.37
CA ALA A 179 -23.68 5.31 -4.58
C ALA A 179 -25.11 4.75 -4.76
N ASP A 180 -26.12 5.62 -4.81
CA ASP A 180 -27.51 5.24 -5.09
C ASP A 180 -27.67 4.69 -6.53
N LYS A 181 -27.02 5.32 -7.54
CA LYS A 181 -26.96 4.79 -8.93
C LYS A 181 -26.34 3.39 -8.95
N CYS A 182 -25.22 3.17 -8.23
CA CYS A 182 -24.56 1.88 -8.11
C CYS A 182 -25.48 0.82 -7.50
N LEU A 183 -26.14 1.15 -6.38
CA LEU A 183 -27.05 0.24 -5.70
C LEU A 183 -28.24 -0.15 -6.60
N ASN A 184 -28.81 0.80 -7.33
CA ASN A 184 -29.90 0.53 -8.29
C ASN A 184 -29.44 -0.45 -9.38
N ARG A 185 -28.28 -0.22 -10.00
CA ARG A 185 -27.72 -1.14 -10.99
C ARG A 185 -27.45 -2.54 -10.41
N MET A 186 -27.05 -2.63 -9.15
CA MET A 186 -26.88 -3.93 -8.48
C MET A 186 -28.22 -4.63 -8.21
N ASN A 187 -29.27 -3.88 -7.86
CA ASN A 187 -30.61 -4.43 -7.73
C ASN A 187 -31.17 -4.91 -9.07
N GLU A 188 -30.92 -4.19 -10.16
CA GLU A 188 -31.25 -4.66 -11.52
C GLU A 188 -30.59 -6.02 -11.83
N PHE A 189 -29.32 -6.21 -11.48
CA PHE A 189 -28.66 -7.52 -11.65
C PHE A 189 -29.26 -8.62 -10.78
N LYS A 190 -29.66 -8.29 -9.55
CA LYS A 190 -30.37 -9.21 -8.67
C LYS A 190 -31.71 -9.63 -9.28
N GLU A 191 -32.49 -8.69 -9.81
CA GLU A 191 -33.76 -8.95 -10.49
C GLU A 191 -33.59 -9.78 -11.78
N GLN A 192 -32.50 -9.57 -12.51
CA GLN A 192 -32.14 -10.38 -13.68
C GLN A 192 -31.68 -11.81 -13.32
N GLY A 193 -31.61 -12.16 -12.03
CA GLY A 193 -31.18 -13.48 -11.56
C GLY A 193 -29.69 -13.75 -11.80
N LYS A 194 -28.86 -12.71 -11.75
CA LYS A 194 -27.39 -12.85 -11.76
C LYS A 194 -26.91 -13.40 -10.42
N THR A 195 -25.80 -14.14 -10.43
CA THR A 195 -25.18 -14.60 -9.18
C THR A 195 -24.25 -13.51 -8.67
N ILE A 196 -24.37 -13.11 -7.41
CA ILE A 196 -23.62 -11.99 -6.86
C ILE A 196 -22.91 -12.43 -5.58
N PHE A 197 -21.60 -12.24 -5.51
CA PHE A 197 -20.79 -12.33 -4.30
C PHE A 197 -20.48 -10.92 -3.80
N PHE A 198 -20.97 -10.59 -2.61
CA PHE A 198 -20.84 -9.27 -2.02
C PHE A 198 -19.88 -9.31 -0.82
N VAL A 199 -18.71 -8.67 -0.96
CA VAL A 199 -17.71 -8.53 0.10
C VAL A 199 -17.84 -7.14 0.70
N SER A 200 -18.24 -7.05 1.97
CA SER A 200 -18.38 -5.78 2.68
C SER A 200 -18.09 -5.92 4.17
N HIS A 201 -17.50 -4.87 4.74
CA HIS A 201 -17.33 -4.71 6.19
C HIS A 201 -18.61 -4.19 6.88
N SER A 202 -19.60 -3.73 6.12
CA SER A 202 -20.87 -3.23 6.65
C SER A 202 -21.89 -4.34 6.77
N LEU A 203 -22.10 -4.86 7.99
CA LEU A 203 -23.11 -5.90 8.27
C LEU A 203 -24.51 -5.45 7.87
N GLY A 204 -24.82 -4.16 8.05
CA GLY A 204 -26.11 -3.60 7.65
C GLY A 204 -26.34 -3.64 6.14
N GLN A 205 -25.31 -3.40 5.32
CA GLN A 205 -25.41 -3.55 3.87
C GLN A 205 -25.57 -5.01 3.46
N VAL A 206 -24.79 -5.91 4.06
CA VAL A 206 -24.88 -7.36 3.79
C VAL A 206 -26.29 -7.86 4.07
N LYS A 207 -26.85 -7.55 5.25
CA LYS A 207 -28.23 -7.93 5.62
C LYS A 207 -29.30 -7.39 4.70
N LYS A 208 -29.14 -6.17 4.19
CA LYS A 208 -30.14 -5.55 3.30
C LYS A 208 -30.08 -6.08 1.88
N PHE A 209 -28.89 -6.39 1.38
CA PHE A 209 -28.68 -6.69 -0.04
C PHE A 209 -28.66 -8.20 -0.34
N CYS A 210 -28.06 -9.00 0.55
CA CYS A 210 -27.80 -10.42 0.32
C CYS A 210 -28.94 -11.31 0.82
N THR A 211 -29.09 -12.49 0.21
CA THR A 211 -30.06 -13.52 0.62
C THR A 211 -29.39 -14.67 1.34
N LYS A 212 -28.10 -14.88 1.10
CA LYS A 212 -27.25 -15.88 1.76
C LYS A 212 -26.01 -15.21 2.33
N ALA A 213 -25.35 -15.87 3.27
CA ALA A 213 -24.06 -15.46 3.77
C ALA A 213 -23.08 -16.64 3.82
N LEU A 214 -21.81 -16.35 3.54
CA LEU A 214 -20.67 -17.23 3.72
C LEU A 214 -19.78 -16.60 4.79
N TRP A 215 -19.73 -17.21 5.96
CA TRP A 215 -18.86 -16.78 7.05
C TRP A 215 -17.50 -17.47 6.90
N LEU A 216 -16.49 -16.66 6.60
CA LEU A 216 -15.11 -17.08 6.48
C LEU A 216 -14.32 -16.72 7.74
N GLU A 217 -13.61 -17.71 8.27
CA GLU A 217 -12.78 -17.59 9.47
C GLU A 217 -11.40 -18.21 9.19
N TYR A 218 -10.37 -17.35 9.11
CA TYR A 218 -8.97 -17.73 8.89
C TYR A 218 -8.72 -18.80 7.81
N GLY A 219 -9.39 -18.62 6.66
CA GLY A 219 -9.21 -19.46 5.49
C GLY A 219 -10.24 -20.59 5.35
N GLU A 220 -11.11 -20.80 6.33
CA GLU A 220 -12.13 -21.85 6.31
C GLU A 220 -13.54 -21.29 6.32
N ILE A 221 -14.48 -22.02 5.72
CA ILE A 221 -15.91 -21.71 5.82
C ILE A 221 -16.38 -22.19 7.19
N ARG A 222 -16.74 -21.25 8.05
CA ARG A 222 -17.29 -21.54 9.37
C ARG A 222 -18.77 -21.88 9.29
N ASP A 223 -19.50 -21.18 8.41
CA ASP A 223 -20.91 -21.42 8.13
C ASP A 223 -21.29 -20.85 6.75
N TYR A 224 -22.28 -21.46 6.09
CA TYR A 224 -22.79 -21.03 4.78
C TYR A 224 -24.28 -21.38 4.64
N GLY A 225 -25.11 -20.41 4.29
CA GLY A 225 -26.56 -20.63 4.21
C GLY A 225 -27.38 -19.35 4.11
N PRO A 226 -28.70 -19.40 4.38
CA PRO A 226 -29.57 -18.23 4.45
C PRO A 226 -29.05 -17.17 5.43
N ILE A 227 -29.27 -15.90 5.10
CA ILE A 227 -28.71 -14.79 5.87
C ILE A 227 -29.27 -14.74 7.29
N GLU A 228 -30.52 -15.16 7.47
CA GLU A 228 -31.24 -15.24 8.73
C GLU A 228 -30.63 -16.24 9.71
N GLU A 229 -29.92 -17.26 9.21
CA GLU A 229 -29.30 -18.30 10.01
C GLU A 229 -27.83 -18.00 10.33
N VAL A 230 -27.09 -17.52 9.34
CA VAL A 230 -25.63 -17.32 9.45
C VAL A 230 -25.28 -15.99 10.14
N MET A 231 -25.99 -14.90 9.81
CA MET A 231 -25.63 -13.58 10.34
C MET A 231 -25.78 -13.44 11.85
N PRO A 232 -26.81 -13.98 12.51
CA PRO A 232 -26.90 -13.93 13.97
C PRO A 232 -25.72 -14.63 14.66
N LYS A 233 -25.26 -15.78 14.12
CA LYS A 233 -24.10 -16.51 14.65
C LYS A 233 -22.83 -15.68 14.50
N TYR A 234 -22.62 -15.07 13.34
CA TYR A 234 -21.47 -14.21 13.09
C TYR A 234 -21.50 -12.94 13.98
N GLU A 235 -22.68 -12.35 14.20
CA GLU A 235 -22.83 -11.19 15.10
C GLU A 235 -22.58 -11.56 16.57
N SER A 236 -23.00 -12.74 17.02
CA SER A 236 -22.66 -13.24 18.37
C SER A 236 -21.15 -13.37 18.52
N PHE A 237 -20.51 -14.03 17.56
CA PHE A 237 -19.05 -14.14 17.51
C PHE A 237 -18.37 -12.77 17.56
N LEU A 238 -18.84 -11.78 16.79
CA LEU A 238 -18.26 -10.44 16.82
C LEU A 238 -18.45 -9.73 18.17
N LYS A 239 -19.58 -9.95 18.85
CA LYS A 239 -19.81 -9.39 20.20
C LYS A 239 -18.87 -10.02 21.21
N GLU A 240 -18.76 -11.34 21.20
CA GLU A 240 -17.83 -12.10 22.05
C GLU A 240 -16.39 -11.68 21.78
N TYR A 241 -15.98 -11.64 20.51
CA TYR A 241 -14.65 -11.25 20.09
C TYR A 241 -14.28 -9.82 20.51
N LYS A 242 -15.23 -8.88 20.44
CA LYS A 242 -15.01 -7.49 20.91
C LYS A 242 -15.01 -7.36 22.42
N ALA A 243 -15.69 -8.25 23.13
CA ALA A 243 -15.73 -8.28 24.60
C ALA A 243 -14.45 -8.90 25.20
N MET A 244 -13.73 -9.74 24.46
CA MET A 244 -12.43 -10.29 24.86
C MET A 244 -11.40 -9.18 25.15
N SER A 245 -10.54 -9.44 26.14
CA SER A 245 -9.37 -8.61 26.42
C SER A 245 -8.41 -8.57 25.22
N LYS A 246 -7.53 -7.57 25.18
CA LYS A 246 -6.52 -7.45 24.10
C LYS A 246 -5.61 -8.68 24.03
N GLU A 247 -5.29 -9.29 25.17
CA GLU A 247 -4.46 -10.50 25.25
C GLU A 247 -5.19 -11.72 24.68
N GLU A 248 -6.47 -11.91 25.02
CA GLU A 248 -7.31 -12.98 24.47
C GLU A 248 -7.50 -12.83 22.95
N GLN A 249 -7.72 -11.61 22.46
CA GLN A 249 -7.81 -11.36 21.01
C GLN A 249 -6.48 -11.66 20.29
N GLN A 250 -5.35 -11.37 20.92
CA GLN A 250 -4.02 -11.69 20.38
C GLN A 250 -3.77 -13.20 20.36
N ASN A 251 -4.12 -13.91 21.44
CA ASN A 251 -4.01 -15.37 21.51
C ASN A 251 -4.90 -16.04 20.46
N PHE A 252 -6.15 -15.60 20.33
CA PHE A 252 -7.07 -16.09 19.30
C PHE A 252 -6.50 -15.88 17.88
N LYS A 253 -5.97 -14.68 17.58
CA LYS A 253 -5.29 -14.40 16.30
C LYS A 253 -4.08 -15.30 16.11
N LYS A 254 -3.27 -15.52 17.14
CA LYS A 254 -2.05 -16.33 17.07
C LYS A 254 -2.38 -17.79 16.77
N GLU A 255 -3.32 -18.39 17.50
CA GLU A 255 -3.80 -19.76 17.24
C GLU A 255 -4.34 -19.90 15.82
N ALA A 256 -5.10 -18.91 15.36
CA ALA A 256 -5.64 -18.92 14.01
C ALA A 256 -4.55 -18.77 12.93
N MET A 257 -3.55 -17.91 13.17
CA MET A 257 -2.38 -17.78 12.28
C MET A 257 -1.52 -19.04 12.28
N GLU A 258 -1.38 -19.75 13.40
CA GLU A 258 -0.67 -21.03 13.46
C GLU A 258 -1.39 -22.11 12.64
N LYS A 259 -2.73 -22.12 12.65
CA LYS A 259 -3.54 -22.98 11.76
C LYS A 259 -3.32 -22.64 10.30
N GLN A 260 -3.20 -21.35 9.96
CA GLN A 260 -2.88 -20.89 8.60
C GLN A 260 -1.42 -21.16 8.19
N ALA A 261 -0.48 -21.28 9.13
CA ALA A 261 0.91 -21.64 8.85
C ALA A 261 1.13 -23.16 8.61
N GLY A 262 0.07 -23.96 8.66
CA GLY A 262 0.11 -25.40 8.35
C GLY A 262 0.59 -26.31 9.49
N LYS A 263 0.77 -25.81 10.73
CA LYS A 263 1.28 -26.59 11.88
C LYS A 263 0.33 -27.65 12.45
N GLY A 264 -0.80 -27.94 11.80
CA GLY A 264 -1.74 -29.03 12.15
C GLY A 264 -1.86 -30.16 11.12
N LEU A 265 -1.09 -30.12 10.03
CA LEU A 265 -1.22 -31.06 8.90
C LEU A 265 -0.37 -32.34 9.04
N ALA A 266 0.48 -32.46 10.07
CA ALA A 266 1.26 -33.67 10.32
C ALA A 266 0.41 -34.81 10.90
N GLU A 267 -0.71 -34.52 11.58
CA GLU A 267 -1.49 -35.54 12.29
C GLU A 267 -2.65 -36.13 11.47
N VAL A 268 -3.18 -35.40 10.47
CA VAL A 268 -4.38 -35.84 9.72
C VAL A 268 -4.03 -36.79 8.56
N ASN A 269 -2.78 -36.81 8.08
CA ASN A 269 -2.36 -37.63 6.93
C ASN A 269 -2.03 -39.11 7.27
N ILE A 270 -2.22 -39.58 8.51
CA ILE A 270 -1.99 -40.99 8.88
C ILE A 270 -3.30 -41.82 8.88
N ALA A 271 -4.46 -41.19 8.73
CA ALA A 271 -5.75 -41.87 8.87
C ALA A 271 -6.71 -41.69 7.67
N SER A 272 -6.28 -42.05 6.46
CA SER A 272 -7.22 -42.45 5.39
C SER A 272 -6.53 -43.32 4.35
N LYS A 273 -6.86 -44.62 4.41
CA LYS A 273 -6.47 -45.69 3.50
C LYS A 273 -7.06 -45.50 2.10
N GLU A 274 -6.23 -45.86 1.11
CA GLU A 274 -6.52 -46.51 -0.17
C GLU A 274 -7.65 -45.95 -1.05
N VAL A 275 -7.28 -45.39 -2.21
CA VAL A 275 -8.13 -45.32 -3.41
C VAL A 275 -7.37 -45.92 -4.61
N PRO A 276 -8.00 -46.77 -5.46
CA PRO A 276 -7.31 -47.58 -6.46
C PRO A 276 -6.87 -46.78 -7.68
N LYS A 277 -5.81 -47.27 -8.33
CA LYS A 277 -5.35 -46.82 -9.65
C LYS A 277 -6.28 -47.35 -10.74
N GLU A 278 -7.05 -46.47 -11.38
CA GLU A 278 -7.46 -46.70 -12.77
C GLU A 278 -7.31 -45.42 -13.61
N ALA A 279 -6.68 -45.62 -14.76
CA ALA A 279 -6.35 -44.60 -15.74
C ALA A 279 -7.50 -44.40 -16.73
N SER A 280 -7.79 -43.15 -17.07
CA SER A 280 -8.56 -42.83 -18.29
C SER A 280 -8.29 -41.40 -18.74
N ASN A 281 -7.30 -41.28 -19.63
CA ASN A 281 -7.25 -40.44 -20.83
C ASN A 281 -8.23 -39.26 -20.91
N TYR A 282 -7.71 -38.02 -20.86
CA TYR A 282 -8.09 -36.92 -21.77
C TYR A 282 -7.05 -35.80 -21.66
N ALA A 283 -6.16 -35.72 -22.65
CA ALA A 283 -5.30 -34.56 -22.88
C ALA A 283 -5.71 -33.94 -24.24
N PRO A 284 -6.03 -32.65 -24.33
CA PRO A 284 -6.06 -31.98 -25.62
C PRO A 284 -4.62 -31.75 -26.08
N ARG A 285 -4.38 -32.20 -27.31
CA ARG A 285 -3.13 -32.07 -28.07
C ARG A 285 -2.75 -30.59 -28.23
N LEU A 286 -1.54 -30.24 -27.83
CA LEU A 286 -0.77 -29.16 -28.46
C LEU A 286 0.46 -29.77 -29.11
N SER A 287 0.55 -29.54 -30.41
CA SER A 287 1.51 -30.04 -31.36
C SER A 287 2.94 -29.54 -31.08
N GLY A 288 3.87 -30.50 -31.09
CA GLY A 288 5.13 -30.40 -31.83
C GLY A 288 6.12 -29.30 -31.46
N ALA A 289 7.01 -29.60 -30.50
CA ALA A 289 8.43 -29.26 -30.62
C ALA A 289 9.27 -30.32 -29.89
N HIS A 290 9.83 -31.26 -30.64
CA HIS A 290 10.90 -32.12 -30.14
C HIS A 290 12.15 -31.27 -29.89
N VAL A 291 12.64 -31.24 -28.66
CA VAL A 291 14.04 -30.93 -28.37
C VAL A 291 14.63 -32.09 -27.58
N HIS A 292 15.55 -32.78 -28.25
CA HIS A 292 16.40 -33.83 -27.70
C HIS A 292 17.15 -33.34 -26.45
N SER A 293 16.92 -34.00 -25.32
CA SER A 293 17.79 -33.93 -24.15
C SER A 293 19.03 -34.80 -24.36
N LYS A 294 20.09 -34.20 -24.90
CA LYS A 294 21.46 -34.73 -24.84
C LYS A 294 22.42 -33.54 -24.73
N ASN A 295 22.72 -33.11 -23.51
CA ASN A 295 24.02 -32.50 -23.11
C ASN A 295 24.01 -31.93 -21.68
N ASN A 296 23.84 -32.79 -20.66
CA ASN A 296 24.01 -32.36 -19.25
C ASN A 296 25.42 -32.59 -18.67
N ARG A 297 26.36 -33.13 -19.45
CA ARG A 297 27.78 -33.23 -19.03
C ARG A 297 28.64 -32.04 -19.48
N ILE A 298 28.27 -31.37 -20.56
CA ILE A 298 29.06 -30.25 -21.11
C ILE A 298 28.81 -28.95 -20.33
N LYS A 299 27.57 -28.64 -19.92
CA LYS A 299 27.26 -27.44 -19.11
C LYS A 299 27.91 -27.42 -17.72
N ARG A 300 28.19 -28.58 -17.11
CA ARG A 300 28.86 -28.65 -15.80
C ARG A 300 30.33 -28.21 -15.83
N LYS A 301 31.04 -28.41 -16.96
CA LYS A 301 32.45 -27.98 -17.10
C LYS A 301 32.58 -26.46 -17.30
N TYR A 302 31.62 -25.83 -18.00
CA TYR A 302 31.61 -24.38 -18.19
C TYR A 302 31.28 -23.60 -16.92
N ILE A 303 30.37 -24.12 -16.08
CA ILE A 303 30.03 -23.49 -14.79
C ILE A 303 31.21 -23.59 -13.79
N ALA A 304 31.91 -24.73 -13.76
CA ALA A 304 33.12 -24.87 -12.94
C ALA A 304 34.27 -23.96 -13.41
N GLY A 305 34.44 -23.80 -14.74
CA GLY A 305 35.41 -22.87 -15.32
C GLY A 305 35.12 -21.40 -14.99
N LEU A 306 33.84 -20.99 -15.01
CA LEU A 306 33.42 -19.63 -14.67
C LEU A 306 33.65 -19.28 -13.20
N ILE A 307 33.45 -20.23 -12.28
CA ILE A 307 33.75 -20.05 -10.85
C ILE A 307 35.26 -19.93 -10.62
N GLY A 308 36.08 -20.68 -11.36
CA GLY A 308 37.54 -20.58 -11.30
C GLY A 308 38.08 -19.23 -11.79
N VAL A 309 37.52 -18.68 -12.87
CA VAL A 309 37.91 -17.36 -13.39
C VAL A 309 37.51 -16.24 -12.41
N LEU A 310 36.33 -16.33 -11.79
CA LEU A 310 35.88 -15.37 -10.77
C LEU A 310 36.80 -15.37 -9.53
N LEU A 311 37.23 -16.55 -9.06
CA LEU A 311 38.17 -16.66 -7.93
C LEU A 311 39.55 -16.07 -8.25
N ILE A 312 40.07 -16.27 -9.47
CA ILE A 312 41.35 -15.71 -9.90
C ILE A 312 41.28 -14.19 -10.03
N THR A 313 40.15 -13.63 -10.48
CA THR A 313 39.96 -12.16 -10.55
C THR A 313 39.82 -11.52 -9.16
N THR A 314 39.25 -12.23 -8.19
CA THR A 314 39.18 -11.73 -6.80
C THR A 314 40.52 -11.77 -6.10
N ILE A 315 41.36 -12.78 -6.37
CA ILE A 315 42.71 -12.89 -5.77
C ILE A 315 43.67 -11.88 -6.40
N SER A 316 43.62 -11.69 -7.72
CA SER A 316 44.45 -10.66 -8.38
C SER A 316 44.00 -9.24 -8.03
N GLY A 317 42.69 -9.00 -7.85
CA GLY A 317 42.16 -7.74 -7.30
C GLY A 317 42.60 -7.43 -5.87
N LEU A 318 42.69 -8.44 -5.00
CA LEU A 318 43.23 -8.27 -3.64
C LEU A 318 44.73 -7.97 -3.63
N THR A 319 45.52 -8.62 -4.50
CA THR A 319 46.97 -8.32 -4.61
C THR A 319 47.26 -6.94 -5.19
N TYR A 320 46.38 -6.43 -6.07
CA TYR A 320 46.48 -5.08 -6.61
C TYR A 320 46.09 -4.02 -5.56
N TRP A 321 45.03 -4.29 -4.78
CA TRP A 321 44.58 -3.41 -3.69
C TRP A 321 45.57 -3.35 -2.51
N GLN A 322 46.28 -4.45 -2.20
CA GLN A 322 47.35 -4.44 -1.20
C GLN A 322 48.62 -3.70 -1.65
N ARG A 323 48.86 -3.51 -2.95
CA ARG A 323 50.05 -2.77 -3.44
C ARG A 323 49.91 -1.25 -3.29
N ASP A 324 48.70 -0.72 -3.45
CA ASP A 324 48.45 0.73 -3.41
C ASP A 324 48.24 1.27 -1.98
N ASN A 325 47.93 0.40 -1.00
CA ASN A 325 47.74 0.81 0.41
C ASN A 325 48.99 0.67 1.30
N ILE A 326 50.10 0.12 0.80
CA ILE A 326 51.33 -0.09 1.61
C ILE A 326 52.39 1.01 1.36
N PHE A 327 52.28 1.80 0.29
CA PHE A 327 53.23 2.89 -0.02
C PHE A 327 52.59 4.27 -0.18
N SER A 328 51.71 4.64 0.75
CA SER A 328 51.27 6.04 0.90
C SER A 328 51.08 6.52 2.36
N PRO A 329 52.06 6.28 3.26
CA PRO A 329 52.22 7.17 4.41
C PRO A 329 53.66 7.69 4.54
N LEU A 330 54.13 8.47 3.57
CA LEU A 330 55.37 9.27 3.74
C LEU A 330 55.27 10.73 3.28
N GLN A 331 54.07 11.24 2.96
CA GLN A 331 53.86 12.68 2.71
C GLN A 331 52.77 13.36 3.54
N ALA A 332 52.13 12.65 4.48
CA ALA A 332 51.11 13.23 5.37
C ALA A 332 51.62 13.49 6.81
N LYS A 333 52.91 13.85 6.96
CA LYS A 333 53.52 14.12 8.28
C LYS A 333 54.05 15.54 8.49
N GLU A 334 53.86 16.45 7.53
CA GLU A 334 54.20 17.88 7.70
C GLU A 334 52.98 18.82 7.81
N GLN A 335 51.77 18.43 7.37
CA GLN A 335 50.58 19.28 7.54
C GLN A 335 49.82 19.07 8.85
N LYS A 336 50.17 18.05 9.65
CA LYS A 336 49.48 17.74 10.92
C LYS A 336 50.05 18.44 12.15
N LYS A 337 51.07 19.29 12.00
CA LYS A 337 51.72 20.00 13.11
C LYS A 337 51.30 21.47 13.28
N GLU A 338 50.44 21.99 12.39
CA GLU A 338 49.97 23.38 12.46
C GLU A 338 48.51 23.53 12.92
N GLN A 339 47.69 22.48 12.87
CA GLN A 339 46.32 22.50 13.40
C GLN A 339 46.19 22.10 14.87
N SER A 340 47.26 21.62 15.51
CA SER A 340 47.27 21.24 16.94
C SER A 340 47.65 22.38 17.90
N ARG A 341 47.68 23.62 17.41
CA ARG A 341 47.83 24.85 18.23
C ARG A 341 46.66 25.80 18.03
N GLN A 342 45.44 25.30 18.16
CA GLN A 342 44.27 26.11 18.46
C GLN A 342 43.23 25.21 19.14
N ALA A 343 43.57 24.69 20.32
CA ALA A 343 42.58 24.27 21.30
C ALA A 343 41.90 25.54 21.85
N LYS A 344 41.03 26.14 21.02
CA LYS A 344 40.04 27.11 21.49
C LYS A 344 38.89 26.31 22.07
N VAL A 345 38.60 26.59 23.33
CA VAL A 345 37.40 26.19 24.08
C VAL A 345 36.18 26.24 23.17
N VAL A 346 35.69 25.07 22.74
CA VAL A 346 34.42 24.95 22.03
C VAL A 346 33.34 25.10 23.10
N LYS A 347 32.75 26.29 23.20
CA LYS A 347 31.42 26.45 23.79
C LYS A 347 30.50 25.46 23.05
N GLN A 348 29.78 24.62 23.78
CA GLN A 348 28.67 23.84 23.21
C GLN A 348 27.74 24.84 22.48
N GLU A 349 27.79 24.88 21.15
CA GLU A 349 26.80 25.61 20.36
C GLU A 349 25.46 24.91 20.60
N LYS A 350 24.54 25.64 21.22
CA LYS A 350 23.18 25.17 21.48
C LYS A 350 22.50 24.93 20.12
N ASN A 351 21.88 23.76 19.96
CA ASN A 351 21.18 23.42 18.72
C ASN A 351 20.08 24.46 18.42
N PRO A 352 20.05 25.09 17.23
CA PRO A 352 19.09 26.15 16.91
C PRO A 352 17.62 25.70 16.97
N LEU A 353 17.34 24.40 16.81
CA LEU A 353 15.97 23.86 16.94
C LEU A 353 15.47 23.82 18.39
N ALA A 354 16.37 23.89 19.38
CA ALA A 354 16.02 23.82 20.80
C ALA A 354 15.24 25.05 21.28
N ASP A 355 15.46 26.20 20.63
CA ASP A 355 14.83 27.48 20.97
C ASP A 355 13.55 27.75 20.15
N LEU A 356 13.20 26.86 19.21
CA LEU A 356 12.02 27.02 18.36
C LEU A 356 10.80 26.33 18.95
N ASP A 357 9.70 27.07 19.02
CA ASP A 357 8.38 26.50 19.26
C ASP A 357 7.83 25.85 17.97
N VAL A 358 8.13 24.56 17.80
CA VAL A 358 7.67 23.77 16.66
C VAL A 358 6.39 23.03 17.03
N ARG A 359 5.36 23.20 16.20
CA ARG A 359 4.06 22.52 16.29
C ARG A 359 3.80 21.71 15.03
N TYR A 360 3.00 20.66 15.18
CA TYR A 360 2.59 19.77 14.11
C TYR A 360 1.07 19.75 14.04
N VAL A 361 0.52 19.78 12.83
CA VAL A 361 -0.93 19.62 12.64
C VAL A 361 -1.36 18.22 13.10
N ASN A 362 -2.31 18.14 14.03
CA ASN A 362 -2.82 16.89 14.61
C ASN A 362 -4.20 16.48 14.07
N SER A 363 -4.76 17.26 13.16
CA SER A 363 -6.00 16.91 12.44
C SER A 363 -5.70 16.52 11.00
N ALA A 364 -6.64 15.87 10.31
CA ALA A 364 -6.47 15.53 8.90
C ALA A 364 -6.19 16.77 8.03
N LYS A 365 -6.86 17.89 8.35
CA LYS A 365 -6.70 19.19 7.71
C LYS A 365 -6.88 20.31 8.73
N ALA A 366 -5.90 21.20 8.82
CA ALA A 366 -5.99 22.44 9.57
C ALA A 366 -6.20 23.61 8.62
N ARG A 367 -7.31 24.33 8.79
CA ARG A 367 -7.55 25.58 8.06
C ARG A 367 -6.74 26.69 8.69
N VAL A 368 -5.94 27.35 7.87
CA VAL A 368 -5.22 28.56 8.28
C VAL A 368 -6.03 29.77 7.87
N ARG A 369 -6.29 30.66 8.83
CA ARG A 369 -7.22 31.78 8.69
C ARG A 369 -6.49 33.10 8.65
N SER A 370 -7.08 34.09 7.98
CA SER A 370 -6.52 35.45 7.89
C SER A 370 -6.48 36.19 9.22
N VAL A 371 -7.36 35.84 10.16
CA VAL A 371 -7.44 36.43 11.50
C VAL A 371 -7.58 35.33 12.57
N PRO A 372 -7.14 35.58 13.82
CA PRO A 372 -7.22 34.61 14.93
C PRO A 372 -8.64 34.51 15.49
N ALA A 373 -9.59 34.10 14.65
CA ALA A 373 -11.00 33.96 15.00
C ALA A 373 -11.67 32.92 14.09
N LEU A 374 -12.73 32.28 14.58
CA LEU A 374 -13.46 31.24 13.83
C LEU A 374 -14.15 31.79 12.58
N GLU A 375 -14.48 33.08 12.58
CA GLU A 375 -15.08 33.83 11.46
C GLU A 375 -14.04 34.22 10.39
N GLY A 376 -12.74 34.10 10.69
CA GLY A 376 -11.69 34.46 9.76
C GLY A 376 -11.72 33.63 8.48
N GLN A 377 -11.51 34.27 7.33
CA GLN A 377 -11.49 33.59 6.04
C GLN A 377 -10.34 32.56 5.99
N ALA A 378 -10.63 31.34 5.52
CA ALA A 378 -9.59 30.35 5.29
C ALA A 378 -8.75 30.75 4.07
N ILE A 379 -7.46 31.01 4.30
CA ILE A 379 -6.49 31.43 3.27
C ILE A 379 -5.66 30.25 2.77
N ALA A 380 -5.49 29.21 3.59
CA ALA A 380 -4.73 28.02 3.25
C ALA A 380 -5.19 26.82 4.07
N THR A 381 -4.71 25.63 3.72
CA THR A 381 -4.99 24.38 4.45
C THR A 381 -3.72 23.58 4.60
N MET A 382 -3.34 23.32 5.84
CA MET A 382 -2.24 22.42 6.19
C MET A 382 -2.80 21.01 6.42
N VAL A 383 -1.98 19.99 6.17
CA VAL A 383 -2.35 18.58 6.38
C VAL A 383 -1.69 18.03 7.63
N PHE A 384 -2.17 16.87 8.10
CA PHE A 384 -1.60 16.18 9.26
C PHE A 384 -0.07 16.07 9.20
N GLY A 385 0.56 16.35 10.33
CA GLY A 385 2.00 16.23 10.53
C GLY A 385 2.83 17.29 9.82
N THR A 386 2.23 18.27 9.14
CA THR A 386 2.98 19.42 8.61
C THR A 386 3.53 20.22 9.80
N PRO A 387 4.86 20.36 9.93
CA PRO A 387 5.46 21.14 11.00
C PRO A 387 5.44 22.63 10.67
N PHE A 388 5.36 23.48 11.69
CA PHE A 388 5.55 24.91 11.57
C PHE A 388 6.11 25.51 12.86
N VAL A 389 6.77 26.66 12.74
CA VAL A 389 7.29 27.42 13.88
C VAL A 389 6.28 28.48 14.28
N VAL A 390 5.85 28.46 15.54
CA VAL A 390 4.94 29.47 16.10
C VAL A 390 5.69 30.80 16.21
N LYS A 391 5.10 31.86 15.66
CA LYS A 391 5.69 33.21 15.70
C LYS A 391 5.05 34.13 16.72
N ASP A 392 3.77 33.91 17.01
CA ASP A 392 2.97 34.68 17.96
C ASP A 392 1.77 33.83 18.39
N GLN A 393 1.14 34.19 19.51
CA GLN A 393 -0.03 33.50 20.02
C GLN A 393 -1.07 34.52 20.48
N LYS A 394 -2.34 34.32 20.12
CA LYS A 394 -3.44 35.18 20.53
C LYS A 394 -4.63 34.35 20.99
N LYS A 395 -5.20 34.72 22.13
CA LYS A 395 -6.43 34.13 22.61
C LYS A 395 -7.62 34.94 22.08
N ASP A 396 -8.57 34.27 21.44
CA ASP A 396 -9.83 34.89 21.08
C ASP A 396 -10.71 34.99 22.33
N GLU A 397 -11.03 36.22 22.76
CA GLU A 397 -11.83 36.47 23.95
C GLU A 397 -13.28 35.99 23.82
N LYS A 398 -13.80 35.86 22.59
CA LYS A 398 -15.19 35.43 22.35
C LYS A 398 -15.34 33.92 22.41
N SER A 399 -14.46 33.19 21.71
CA SER A 399 -14.52 31.72 21.67
C SER A 399 -13.68 31.04 22.76
N GLY A 400 -12.75 31.77 23.37
CA GLY A 400 -11.78 31.22 24.31
C GLY A 400 -10.63 30.43 23.66
N VAL A 401 -10.64 30.29 22.33
CA VAL A 401 -9.66 29.49 21.57
C VAL A 401 -8.33 30.23 21.46
N ASN A 402 -7.23 29.51 21.70
CA ASN A 402 -5.89 30.01 21.42
C ASN A 402 -5.54 29.81 19.94
N TRP A 403 -5.01 30.85 19.32
CA TRP A 403 -4.59 30.88 17.93
C TRP A 403 -3.10 31.08 17.83
N LEU A 404 -2.46 30.28 16.99
CA LEU A 404 -1.02 30.31 16.75
C LEU A 404 -0.76 30.95 15.39
N LYS A 405 0.15 31.92 15.37
CA LYS A 405 0.56 32.60 14.15
C LYS A 405 1.56 31.75 13.37
N VAL A 406 1.25 31.54 12.10
CA VAL A 406 2.08 30.89 11.09
C VAL A 406 2.44 31.94 10.04
N ILE A 407 3.69 31.93 9.58
CA ILE A 407 4.14 32.76 8.46
C ILE A 407 4.53 31.83 7.33
N TYR A 408 3.88 31.98 6.19
CA TYR A 408 4.21 31.25 4.97
C TYR A 408 5.45 31.86 4.31
N ASP A 409 6.10 31.08 3.44
CA ASP A 409 7.34 31.51 2.79
C ASP A 409 7.12 32.72 1.85
N ASN A 410 5.87 33.00 1.45
CA ASN A 410 5.47 34.19 0.67
C ASN A 410 5.27 35.44 1.53
N GLY A 411 5.49 35.35 2.84
CA GLY A 411 5.27 36.43 3.80
C GLY A 411 3.81 36.59 4.22
N GLU A 412 2.88 35.80 3.67
CA GLU A 412 1.50 35.81 4.14
C GLU A 412 1.43 35.25 5.56
N GLU A 413 0.72 35.99 6.40
CA GLU A 413 0.48 35.62 7.79
C GLU A 413 -0.87 34.92 7.91
N GLY A 414 -0.89 33.87 8.72
CA GLY A 414 -2.11 33.12 9.00
C GLY A 414 -2.17 32.63 10.44
N TRP A 415 -3.36 32.24 10.85
CA TRP A 415 -3.66 31.78 12.20
C TRP A 415 -4.27 30.39 12.16
N VAL A 416 -3.72 29.49 12.98
CA VAL A 416 -4.23 28.13 13.17
C VAL A 416 -4.65 27.93 14.61
N SER A 417 -5.75 27.23 14.85
CA SER A 417 -6.21 26.93 16.22
C SER A 417 -5.22 25.98 16.91
N GLU A 418 -4.90 26.28 18.17
CA GLU A 418 -4.04 25.44 19.02
C GLU A 418 -4.66 24.05 19.26
N GLU A 419 -5.99 23.93 19.24
CA GLU A 419 -6.72 22.69 19.53
C GLU A 419 -6.45 21.57 18.51
N ILE A 420 -6.04 21.94 17.30
CA ILE A 420 -5.83 21.02 16.17
C ILE A 420 -4.35 20.81 15.84
N VAL A 421 -3.46 21.21 16.74
CA VAL A 421 -2.02 21.02 16.62
C VAL A 421 -1.46 20.36 17.88
N SER A 422 -0.25 19.82 17.78
CA SER A 422 0.45 19.19 18.90
C SER A 422 1.90 19.59 18.91
N SER A 423 2.48 19.66 20.11
CA SER A 423 3.89 19.95 20.31
C SER A 423 4.67 18.68 20.63
N ILE A 424 5.84 18.50 20.02
CA ILE A 424 6.81 17.49 20.44
C ILE A 424 7.99 18.25 21.03
N PRO A 425 8.17 18.30 22.37
CA PRO A 425 9.25 19.08 22.98
C PRO A 425 10.64 18.66 22.47
N PHE A 426 11.56 19.61 22.31
CA PHE A 426 12.92 19.29 21.83
C PHE A 426 13.67 18.32 22.76
N THR A 427 13.33 18.29 24.05
CA THR A 427 13.88 17.31 25.01
C THR A 427 13.56 15.86 24.67
N HIS A 428 12.53 15.62 23.85
CA HIS A 428 12.16 14.31 23.35
C HIS A 428 12.68 14.06 21.93
N ALA A 429 13.38 15.02 21.31
CA ALA A 429 13.90 14.87 19.95
C ALA A 429 14.88 13.68 19.90
N LEU A 430 14.73 12.85 18.87
CA LEU A 430 15.63 11.74 18.62
C LEU A 430 16.95 12.24 18.00
N SER A 431 18.04 11.50 18.20
CA SER A 431 19.29 11.74 17.46
C SER A 431 19.05 11.48 15.97
N TYR A 432 19.27 12.51 15.14
CA TYR A 432 19.11 12.42 13.69
C TYR A 432 19.99 11.31 13.10
N GLU A 433 21.24 11.21 13.55
CA GLU A 433 22.17 10.18 13.08
C GLU A 433 21.65 8.78 13.41
N ASP A 434 21.09 8.58 14.60
CA ASP A 434 20.53 7.29 15.00
C ASP A 434 19.27 6.96 14.21
N VAL A 435 18.37 7.92 14.01
CA VAL A 435 17.16 7.74 13.18
C VAL A 435 17.55 7.34 11.76
N VAL A 436 18.47 8.07 11.14
CA VAL A 436 18.94 7.77 9.78
C VAL A 436 19.63 6.41 9.73
N ASN A 437 20.52 6.09 10.66
CA ASN A 437 21.23 4.81 10.69
C ASN A 437 20.26 3.63 10.88
N LYS A 438 19.22 3.79 11.70
CA LYS A 438 18.17 2.79 11.89
C LYS A 438 17.33 2.62 10.62
N ILE A 439 16.91 3.71 9.97
CA ILE A 439 16.15 3.64 8.71
C ILE A 439 16.99 3.05 7.57
N LYS A 440 18.29 3.36 7.50
CA LYS A 440 19.21 2.80 6.49
C LYS A 440 19.38 1.28 6.60
N LYS A 441 19.22 0.72 7.81
CA LYS A 441 19.26 -0.73 8.05
C LYS A 441 17.98 -1.44 7.60
N LEU A 442 16.90 -0.71 7.36
CA LEU A 442 15.64 -1.28 6.85
C LEU A 442 15.79 -1.60 5.35
N GLU A 443 15.30 -2.77 4.93
CA GLU A 443 15.37 -3.17 3.52
C GLU A 443 14.55 -2.18 2.64
N GLY A 444 15.14 -1.75 1.52
CA GLY A 444 14.45 -0.92 0.52
C GLY A 444 14.67 0.60 0.58
N THR A 445 15.48 1.12 1.51
CA THR A 445 15.66 2.58 1.69
C THR A 445 17.03 3.13 1.34
N SER A 446 18.10 2.32 1.41
CA SER A 446 19.47 2.84 1.60
C SER A 446 19.95 3.81 0.51
N GLN A 447 19.81 3.50 -0.78
CA GLN A 447 20.29 4.38 -1.85
C GLN A 447 19.43 5.65 -2.02
N ASN A 448 18.10 5.50 -2.09
CA ASN A 448 17.21 6.64 -2.32
C ASN A 448 17.15 7.59 -1.11
N LEU A 449 17.26 7.06 0.11
CA LEU A 449 17.28 7.86 1.33
C LEU A 449 18.55 8.71 1.45
N GLU A 450 19.73 8.13 1.17
CA GLU A 450 20.97 8.90 1.17
C GLU A 450 20.92 10.04 0.16
N GLN A 451 20.45 9.74 -1.06
CA GLN A 451 20.29 10.75 -2.08
C GLN A 451 19.31 11.86 -1.64
N ALA A 452 18.13 11.50 -1.10
CA ALA A 452 17.15 12.46 -0.61
C ALA A 452 17.69 13.37 0.50
N LEU A 453 18.43 12.81 1.45
CA LEU A 453 19.05 13.56 2.54
C LEU A 453 20.07 14.59 2.03
N THR A 454 20.76 14.31 0.91
CA THR A 454 21.69 15.28 0.32
C THR A 454 20.99 16.48 -0.34
N PHE A 455 19.68 16.41 -0.59
CA PHE A 455 18.93 17.51 -1.22
C PHE A 455 18.48 18.57 -0.22
N LEU A 456 18.27 18.21 1.05
CA LEU A 456 17.83 19.15 2.08
C LEU A 456 18.79 20.34 2.17
N GLY A 457 18.24 21.56 2.12
CA GLY A 457 19.02 22.80 2.12
C GLY A 457 19.73 23.17 0.81
N LYS A 458 19.65 22.35 -0.26
CA LYS A 458 20.19 22.70 -1.58
C LYS A 458 19.23 23.58 -2.38
N ARG A 459 19.74 24.24 -3.42
CA ARG A 459 18.91 24.99 -4.37
C ARG A 459 18.30 24.08 -5.43
N LYS A 460 17.19 24.50 -6.02
CA LYS A 460 16.48 23.78 -7.08
C LYS A 460 17.36 23.39 -8.27
N GLU A 461 18.28 24.27 -8.66
CA GLU A 461 19.23 24.03 -9.76
C GLU A 461 20.14 22.83 -9.46
N ASP A 462 20.69 22.78 -8.24
CA ASP A 462 21.55 21.68 -7.78
C ASP A 462 20.78 20.36 -7.77
N VAL A 463 19.54 20.36 -7.28
CA VAL A 463 18.69 19.16 -7.24
C VAL A 463 18.33 18.70 -8.66
N THR A 464 17.98 19.63 -9.55
CA THR A 464 17.60 19.33 -10.94
C THR A 464 18.79 18.76 -11.72
N SER A 465 20.01 19.23 -11.45
CA SER A 465 21.22 18.65 -12.07
C SER A 465 21.48 17.20 -11.65
N ILE A 466 21.07 16.81 -10.45
CA ILE A 466 21.29 15.46 -9.90
C ILE A 466 20.17 14.50 -10.29
N ILE A 467 18.89 14.93 -10.19
CA ILE A 467 17.72 14.06 -10.43
C ILE A 467 17.25 14.11 -11.89
N GLY A 468 17.56 15.18 -12.61
CA GLY A 468 17.08 15.44 -13.97
C GLY A 468 15.80 16.28 -14.00
N ILE A 469 15.02 16.13 -15.08
CA ILE A 469 13.89 17.02 -15.39
C ILE A 469 12.65 16.62 -14.56
N PRO A 470 11.94 17.58 -13.94
CA PRO A 470 10.73 17.30 -13.17
C PRO A 470 9.55 16.84 -14.05
N GLN A 471 8.67 16.00 -13.49
CA GLN A 471 7.46 15.54 -14.16
C GLN A 471 6.32 16.57 -14.08
N ASN A 472 6.27 17.31 -12.97
CA ASN A 472 5.26 18.34 -12.72
C ASN A 472 5.76 19.33 -11.68
N GLU A 473 5.23 20.56 -11.73
CA GLU A 473 5.43 21.59 -10.72
C GLU A 473 4.11 22.24 -10.35
N GLU A 474 3.92 22.45 -9.06
CA GLU A 474 2.69 22.99 -8.49
C GLU A 474 3.06 24.07 -7.47
N LYS A 475 2.48 25.26 -7.60
CA LYS A 475 2.59 26.31 -6.58
C LYS A 475 1.60 26.00 -5.46
N VAL A 476 2.11 25.85 -4.25
CA VAL A 476 1.34 25.65 -3.02
C VAL A 476 1.64 26.81 -2.06
N PRO A 477 0.78 27.09 -1.06
CA PRO A 477 1.04 28.16 -0.08
C PRO A 477 2.40 28.02 0.62
N GLU A 478 2.88 26.79 0.80
CA GLU A 478 4.16 26.46 1.41
C GLU A 478 5.36 26.58 0.45
N GLY A 479 5.15 26.95 -0.83
CA GLY A 479 6.22 27.13 -1.82
C GLY A 479 5.95 26.44 -3.16
N VAL A 480 6.99 25.84 -3.76
CA VAL A 480 6.90 25.16 -5.06
C VAL A 480 7.12 23.67 -4.87
N LEU A 481 6.07 22.87 -5.05
CA LEU A 481 6.14 21.42 -5.03
C LEU A 481 6.52 20.90 -6.42
N THR A 482 7.73 20.38 -6.54
CA THR A 482 8.23 19.75 -7.76
C THR A 482 8.22 18.24 -7.61
N LYS A 483 7.53 17.55 -8.53
CA LYS A 483 7.36 16.10 -8.52
C LYS A 483 8.32 15.44 -9.50
N TYR A 484 9.19 14.57 -9.01
CA TYR A 484 10.03 13.68 -9.81
C TYR A 484 9.48 12.26 -9.76
N LYS A 485 10.11 11.34 -10.50
CA LYS A 485 9.61 9.96 -10.65
C LYS A 485 9.46 9.21 -9.32
N GLU A 486 10.44 9.34 -8.44
CA GLU A 486 10.50 8.60 -7.15
C GLU A 486 10.61 9.52 -5.94
N ILE A 487 10.77 10.83 -6.16
CA ILE A 487 11.01 11.83 -5.12
C ILE A 487 10.16 13.06 -5.42
N ASP A 488 9.47 13.60 -4.42
CA ASP A 488 8.90 14.93 -4.48
C ASP A 488 9.72 15.88 -3.62
N VAL A 489 9.96 17.08 -4.14
CA VAL A 489 10.76 18.10 -3.45
C VAL A 489 9.92 19.36 -3.34
N LEU A 490 9.73 19.84 -2.11
CA LEU A 490 9.10 21.13 -1.84
C LEU A 490 10.22 22.16 -1.64
N TYR A 491 10.20 23.18 -2.47
CA TYR A 491 11.09 24.32 -2.37
C TYR A 491 10.37 25.49 -1.70
N ASN A 492 11.05 26.21 -0.83
CA ASN A 492 10.58 27.50 -0.35
C ASN A 492 10.68 28.56 -1.49
N ASN A 493 10.30 29.80 -1.21
CA ASN A 493 10.30 30.87 -2.22
C ASN A 493 11.68 31.32 -2.68
N GLN A 494 12.75 30.97 -1.95
CA GLN A 494 14.14 31.15 -2.38
C GLN A 494 14.63 29.98 -3.22
N LEU A 495 13.72 29.06 -3.60
CA LEU A 495 14.01 27.82 -4.32
C LEU A 495 15.00 26.91 -3.57
N ILE A 496 14.98 26.95 -2.24
CA ILE A 496 15.76 26.07 -1.37
C ILE A 496 14.87 24.93 -0.89
N VAL A 497 15.41 23.71 -0.87
CA VAL A 497 14.68 22.52 -0.43
C VAL A 497 14.30 22.62 1.04
N LYS A 498 12.99 22.53 1.31
CA LYS A 498 12.39 22.52 2.65
C LYS A 498 11.84 21.15 3.04
N GLN A 499 11.39 20.37 2.06
CA GLN A 499 10.92 19.00 2.29
C GLN A 499 11.31 18.11 1.12
N VAL A 500 11.72 16.88 1.42
CA VAL A 500 11.93 15.82 0.44
C VAL A 500 11.04 14.64 0.79
N SER A 501 10.30 14.10 -0.18
CA SER A 501 9.41 12.96 0.02
C SER A 501 9.76 11.82 -0.92
N LEU A 502 10.22 10.71 -0.35
CA LEU A 502 10.50 9.47 -1.06
C LEU A 502 9.21 8.68 -1.24
N LYS A 503 8.87 8.34 -2.48
CA LYS A 503 7.68 7.55 -2.82
C LYS A 503 8.03 6.08 -3.05
N ASN A 504 7.02 5.22 -2.99
CA ASN A 504 7.12 3.79 -3.24
C ASN A 504 8.16 3.10 -2.34
N VAL A 505 8.29 3.60 -1.11
CA VAL A 505 9.04 2.91 -0.07
C VAL A 505 8.25 1.64 0.29
N ASN A 506 8.94 0.56 0.65
CA ASN A 506 8.29 -0.70 1.02
C ASN A 506 8.86 -1.23 2.33
N ILE A 507 8.67 -0.46 3.40
CA ILE A 507 9.10 -0.83 4.75
C ILE A 507 7.89 -1.36 5.51
N LEU A 508 8.02 -2.51 6.16
CA LEU A 508 6.99 -2.97 7.09
C LEU A 508 6.88 -2.01 8.28
N LYS A 509 5.67 -1.49 8.53
CA LYS A 509 5.40 -0.56 9.63
C LYS A 509 5.84 -1.14 10.99
N ALA A 510 5.63 -2.44 11.21
CA ALA A 510 6.08 -3.12 12.42
C ALA A 510 7.59 -3.02 12.63
N THR A 511 8.39 -3.23 11.57
CA THR A 511 9.86 -3.13 11.63
C THR A 511 10.32 -1.69 11.86
N LEU A 512 9.64 -0.70 11.29
CA LEU A 512 9.91 0.71 11.59
C LEU A 512 9.70 1.00 13.08
N LEU A 513 8.56 0.57 13.64
CA LEU A 513 8.21 0.76 15.05
C LEU A 513 9.15 -0.01 15.99
N GLU A 514 9.63 -1.18 15.59
CA GLU A 514 10.63 -1.94 16.36
C GLU A 514 11.97 -1.19 16.45
N GLN A 515 12.40 -0.53 15.36
CA GLN A 515 13.66 0.20 15.33
C GLN A 515 13.58 1.58 15.99
N LEU A 516 12.53 2.36 15.69
CA LEU A 516 12.38 3.75 16.14
C LEU A 516 11.54 3.90 17.41
N GLY A 517 10.84 2.86 17.84
CA GLY A 517 9.86 2.93 18.91
C GLY A 517 8.51 3.49 18.45
N GLU A 518 7.60 3.70 19.39
CA GLU A 518 6.32 4.37 19.10
C GLU A 518 6.55 5.77 18.54
N ALA A 519 5.71 6.15 17.57
CA ALA A 519 5.74 7.49 16.99
C ALA A 519 5.36 8.55 18.03
N GLN A 520 6.06 9.67 18.01
CA GLN A 520 5.84 10.78 18.94
C GLN A 520 4.50 11.50 18.66
N LEU A 521 4.04 11.43 17.41
CA LEU A 521 2.69 11.83 17.02
C LEU A 521 2.17 10.89 15.92
N LYS A 522 0.90 10.51 16.00
CA LYS A 522 0.22 9.67 15.02
C LYS A 522 -1.24 10.12 14.87
N ASN A 523 -1.79 9.96 13.67
CA ASN A 523 -3.21 10.20 13.43
C ASN A 523 -4.08 9.05 13.97
N GLU A 524 -5.41 9.23 13.96
CA GLU A 524 -6.37 8.32 14.60
C GLU A 524 -6.26 6.85 14.12
N ASP A 525 -6.09 6.64 12.81
CA ASP A 525 -5.90 5.31 12.20
C ASP A 525 -4.43 4.84 12.21
N SER A 526 -3.52 5.66 12.75
CA SER A 526 -2.07 5.46 12.75
C SER A 526 -1.49 5.22 11.34
N SER A 527 -2.12 5.72 10.28
CA SER A 527 -1.57 5.69 8.93
C SER A 527 -0.44 6.71 8.73
N LEU A 528 -0.38 7.77 9.53
CA LEU A 528 0.67 8.78 9.52
C LEU A 528 1.41 8.79 10.85
N LEU A 529 2.73 8.73 10.80
CA LEU A 529 3.62 8.67 11.97
C LEU A 529 4.66 9.79 11.88
N ILE A 530 4.87 10.53 12.97
CA ILE A 530 5.83 11.64 13.05
C ILE A 530 6.91 11.32 14.08
N TYR A 531 8.15 11.59 13.69
CA TYR A 531 9.34 11.52 14.53
C TYR A 531 10.13 12.82 14.37
N ARG A 532 10.23 13.58 15.45
CA ARG A 532 11.08 14.76 15.58
C ARG A 532 12.52 14.33 15.87
N SER A 533 13.48 14.93 15.17
CA SER A 533 14.90 14.74 15.48
C SER A 533 15.59 16.05 15.81
N ASP A 534 16.85 15.97 16.23
CA ASP A 534 17.71 17.12 16.48
C ASP A 534 18.23 17.81 15.21
N LYS A 535 17.81 17.38 14.01
CA LYS A 535 18.17 18.02 12.74
C LYS A 535 17.02 18.14 11.74
N PHE A 536 16.40 17.01 11.38
CA PHE A 536 15.32 16.95 10.40
C PHE A 536 14.16 16.09 10.90
N ASP A 537 12.93 16.51 10.64
CA ASP A 537 11.77 15.76 11.10
C ASP A 537 11.32 14.76 10.05
N PHE A 538 10.79 13.63 10.49
CA PHE A 538 10.38 12.52 9.63
C PHE A 538 8.88 12.28 9.77
N LYS A 539 8.20 12.20 8.63
CA LYS A 539 6.83 11.70 8.50
C LYS A 539 6.80 10.44 7.66
N PHE A 540 6.18 9.40 8.20
CA PHE A 540 5.98 8.14 7.50
C PHE A 540 4.50 7.97 7.20
N ALA A 541 4.17 7.69 5.94
CA ALA A 541 2.81 7.37 5.52
C ALA A 541 2.68 5.88 5.22
N SER A 542 1.65 5.26 5.81
CA SER A 542 1.37 3.83 5.77
C SER A 542 0.02 3.56 5.12
N ASN A 543 -0.06 2.49 4.34
CA ASN A 543 -1.32 1.93 3.84
C ASN A 543 -1.96 0.91 4.81
N GLY A 544 -1.48 0.88 6.06
CA GLY A 544 -1.88 -0.08 7.09
C GLY A 544 -0.67 -0.87 7.60
N SER A 545 -0.15 -1.78 6.77
CA SER A 545 0.97 -2.67 7.12
C SER A 545 2.34 -2.18 6.64
N THR A 546 2.38 -1.39 5.57
CA THR A 546 3.62 -0.93 4.94
C THR A 546 3.68 0.58 4.84
N ILE A 547 4.85 1.13 5.14
CA ILE A 547 5.19 2.52 4.87
C ILE A 547 5.47 2.67 3.38
N GLU A 548 4.66 3.47 2.70
CA GLU A 548 4.76 3.76 1.26
C GLU A 548 5.53 5.05 0.96
N GLN A 549 5.59 5.97 1.92
CA GLN A 549 6.24 7.26 1.75
C GLN A 549 6.97 7.70 3.01
N ILE A 550 8.16 8.29 2.82
CA ILE A 550 8.93 8.98 3.85
C ILE A 550 9.07 10.44 3.43
N SER A 551 8.58 11.37 4.24
CA SER A 551 8.80 12.81 4.07
C SER A 551 9.75 13.31 5.14
N ILE A 552 10.77 14.05 4.72
CA ILE A 552 11.82 14.60 5.58
C ILE A 552 11.73 16.12 5.51
N PHE A 553 11.62 16.79 6.65
CA PHE A 553 11.38 18.22 6.76
C PHE A 553 12.60 18.93 7.35
N ASP A 554 13.01 20.03 6.72
CA ASP A 554 13.95 21.00 7.29
C ASP A 554 13.16 22.15 7.93
N ILE A 555 13.08 22.12 9.26
CA ILE A 555 12.29 23.09 10.04
C ILE A 555 12.93 24.50 10.02
N LEU A 556 14.22 24.59 9.70
CA LEU A 556 14.93 25.87 9.64
C LEU A 556 14.70 26.62 8.32
N LYS A 557 13.99 26.02 7.35
CA LYS A 557 13.90 26.51 5.96
C LYS A 557 12.51 26.89 5.47
#